data_AF-A0A0B3ASX1-F1
#
_entry.id   AF-A0A0B3ASX1-F1
#
_cell.length_a   1.000
_cell.length_b   1.000
_cell.length_c   1.000
_cell.angle_alpha   90.00
_cell.angle_beta   90.00
_cell.angle_gamma   90.00
#
_symmetry.space_group_name_H-M   'P 1'
#
loop_
_entity.id
_entity.type
_entity.pdbx_description
1 polymer ?
#
loop_
_entity_poly.entity_id
_entity_poly.type
_entity_poly.pdbx_seq_one_letter_code
_entity_poly.pdbx_strand_id
1 'polypeptide(L)'
;MKGGINKMKKILSMFAIMFAAFTLVFSMPVVLAKTSPQEGLCAEVEAGVMPSSPFYFADGVLEDLNLALTSDTDKKVAKELENACEKLAELEKEANEGDMDNAQDATEEYQEIMAELKEEIQEIQAETSEEVLKKQLELEQNIENLDDEIDEIENSLKIKIEVEGQITPEQQALIDSILANLVGQTGEVEIEIENEKGKTKIKIEIETGQDGDDVEDELKVELGIDEQEDAAEEIADAKEEIAKAKLKIAEAKADGEETSAAEQFLSDAEKTLVDAEAAFNAGNFEEAEELADESKDLASIARMKALGKTLDEMGDSDDDSGSDSDDSDSSGSDSDSDDSDNSGSGSDSSESGSGDVIVLN
;
A
#
# COMPACT_ATOMS: atom_id res chain seq x y z
N MET A 1 -31.21 69.16 -2.77
CA MET A 1 -30.76 67.87 -2.17
C MET A 1 -31.86 66.78 -2.21
N LYS A 2 -32.52 66.53 -3.36
CA LYS A 2 -33.51 65.43 -3.51
C LYS A 2 -33.15 64.38 -4.57
N GLY A 3 -32.01 64.55 -5.26
CA GLY A 3 -31.58 63.65 -6.34
C GLY A 3 -30.64 62.50 -5.93
N GLY A 4 -30.01 62.57 -4.75
CA GLY A 4 -29.01 61.57 -4.31
C GLY A 4 -29.61 60.27 -3.77
N ILE A 5 -30.77 60.36 -3.12
CA ILE A 5 -31.40 59.22 -2.42
C ILE A 5 -31.93 58.17 -3.41
N ASN A 6 -32.31 58.58 -4.62
CA ASN A 6 -32.82 57.66 -5.64
C ASN A 6 -31.71 56.88 -6.37
N LYS A 7 -30.46 57.35 -6.34
CA LYS A 7 -29.32 56.61 -6.94
C LYS A 7 -28.79 55.51 -6.02
N MET A 8 -28.74 55.73 -4.69
CA MET A 8 -28.32 54.70 -3.74
C MET A 8 -29.28 53.50 -3.69
N LYS A 9 -30.60 53.73 -3.79
CA LYS A 9 -31.58 52.62 -3.81
C LYS A 9 -31.42 51.69 -5.03
N LYS A 10 -30.95 52.20 -6.18
CA LYS A 10 -30.68 51.36 -7.36
C LYS A 10 -29.40 50.53 -7.23
N ILE A 11 -28.34 51.07 -6.60
CA ILE A 11 -27.08 50.33 -6.37
C ILE A 11 -27.28 49.23 -5.32
N LEU A 12 -28.00 49.52 -4.22
CA LEU A 12 -28.31 48.50 -3.20
C LEU A 12 -29.22 47.38 -3.76
N SER A 13 -30.15 47.72 -4.65
CA SER A 13 -31.03 46.72 -5.30
C SER A 13 -30.28 45.85 -6.30
N MET A 14 -29.21 46.34 -6.93
CA MET A 14 -28.41 45.56 -7.89
C MET A 14 -27.48 44.58 -7.17
N PHE A 15 -26.92 44.96 -6.02
CA PHE A 15 -26.15 44.05 -5.15
C PHE A 15 -27.02 42.95 -4.52
N ALA A 16 -28.26 43.25 -4.12
CA ALA A 16 -29.16 42.23 -3.58
C ALA A 16 -29.58 41.17 -4.63
N ILE A 17 -29.69 41.55 -5.90
CA ILE A 17 -30.00 40.61 -6.99
C ILE A 17 -28.76 39.76 -7.35
N MET A 18 -27.56 40.33 -7.27
CA MET A 18 -26.32 39.57 -7.52
C MET A 18 -25.99 38.61 -6.37
N PHE A 19 -26.33 38.96 -5.12
CA PHE A 19 -26.20 38.05 -3.98
C PHE A 19 -27.25 36.93 -4.00
N ALA A 20 -28.49 37.23 -4.43
CA ALA A 20 -29.54 36.23 -4.58
C ALA A 20 -29.30 35.23 -5.73
N ALA A 21 -28.58 35.66 -6.78
CA ALA A 21 -28.15 34.76 -7.87
C ALA A 21 -26.93 33.91 -7.48
N PHE A 22 -26.09 34.36 -6.56
CA PHE A 22 -24.96 33.59 -6.03
C PHE A 22 -25.41 32.55 -4.98
N THR A 23 -26.48 32.83 -4.22
CA THR A 23 -27.03 31.88 -3.23
C THR A 23 -27.88 30.76 -3.83
N LEU A 24 -28.23 30.79 -5.13
CA LEU A 24 -29.07 29.76 -5.76
C LEU A 24 -28.27 28.62 -6.41
N VAL A 25 -26.94 28.69 -6.44
CA VAL A 25 -26.07 27.61 -6.95
C VAL A 25 -25.57 26.68 -5.84
N PHE A 26 -25.76 27.03 -4.57
CA PHE A 26 -25.33 26.23 -3.40
C PHE A 26 -26.47 25.43 -2.74
N SER A 27 -27.47 24.99 -3.52
CA SER A 27 -28.47 24.02 -3.05
C SER A 27 -28.37 22.70 -3.80
N MET A 28 -27.14 22.27 -4.14
CA MET A 28 -26.95 20.85 -4.42
C MET A 28 -27.10 20.11 -3.09
N PRO A 29 -27.90 19.03 -3.03
CA PRO A 29 -27.80 18.13 -1.90
C PRO A 29 -26.33 17.74 -1.79
N VAL A 30 -25.74 17.97 -0.62
CA VAL A 30 -24.52 17.28 -0.24
C VAL A 30 -24.93 15.81 -0.29
N VAL A 31 -24.60 15.17 -1.41
CA VAL A 31 -24.56 13.73 -1.47
C VAL A 31 -23.48 13.40 -0.46
N LEU A 32 -23.91 13.03 0.74
CA LEU A 32 -23.07 12.27 1.65
C LEU A 32 -22.68 11.04 0.82
N ALA A 33 -21.48 11.08 0.24
CA ALA A 33 -20.82 9.89 -0.26
C ALA A 33 -20.90 8.92 0.92
N LYS A 34 -21.76 7.93 0.75
CA LYS A 34 -21.85 6.82 1.66
C LYS A 34 -20.46 6.21 1.54
N THR A 35 -19.68 6.31 2.60
CA THR A 35 -18.43 5.57 2.78
C THR A 35 -18.81 4.10 2.59
N SER A 36 -18.72 3.66 1.35
CA SER A 36 -18.79 2.27 0.97
C SER A 36 -17.51 1.63 1.47
N PRO A 37 -17.52 0.33 1.82
CA PRO A 37 -16.30 -0.40 2.12
C PRO A 37 -15.27 -0.18 1.01
N GLN A 38 -14.02 -0.06 1.43
CA GLN A 38 -12.82 0.36 0.70
C GLN A 38 -12.83 -0.08 -0.77
N GLU A 39 -12.97 0.89 -1.68
CA GLU A 39 -12.34 0.78 -3.01
C GLU A 39 -10.83 0.86 -2.77
N GLY A 40 -10.03 -0.01 -3.40
CA GLY A 40 -8.58 -0.05 -3.21
C GLY A 40 -7.99 1.35 -3.37
N LEU A 41 -7.25 1.82 -2.36
CA LEU A 41 -6.85 3.22 -2.20
C LEU A 41 -6.26 3.83 -3.47
N CYS A 42 -5.44 3.07 -4.20
CA CYS A 42 -4.78 3.52 -5.42
C CYS A 42 -5.50 3.14 -6.73
N ALA A 43 -6.47 2.22 -6.71
CA ALA A 43 -7.06 1.63 -7.92
C ALA A 43 -7.82 2.63 -8.81
N GLU A 44 -8.30 3.75 -8.24
CA GLU A 44 -8.96 4.83 -9.00
C GLU A 44 -8.09 6.09 -9.17
N VAL A 45 -6.88 6.12 -8.61
CA VAL A 45 -6.04 7.33 -8.62
C VAL A 45 -5.27 7.40 -9.95
N GLU A 46 -5.83 8.12 -10.91
CA GLU A 46 -5.12 8.42 -12.15
C GLU A 46 -3.99 9.43 -11.90
N ALA A 47 -2.86 9.27 -12.61
CA ALA A 47 -1.78 10.26 -12.60
C ALA A 47 -2.29 11.67 -12.92
N GLY A 48 -2.07 12.62 -12.01
CA GLY A 48 -2.57 13.98 -12.14
C GLY A 48 -1.69 14.87 -13.02
N VAL A 49 -1.31 16.04 -12.51
CA VAL A 49 -0.49 16.96 -13.30
C VAL A 49 0.94 16.43 -13.33
N MET A 50 1.30 15.72 -14.39
CA MET A 50 2.66 15.17 -14.54
C MET A 50 3.80 16.16 -14.24
N PRO A 51 4.95 15.72 -13.69
CA PRO A 51 6.12 16.58 -13.46
C PRO A 51 6.64 17.26 -14.72
N SER A 52 6.50 16.60 -15.88
CA SER A 52 6.80 17.15 -17.20
C SER A 52 5.97 18.41 -17.57
N SER A 53 4.88 18.67 -16.86
CA SER A 53 3.98 19.80 -17.10
C SER A 53 4.54 21.12 -16.56
N PRO A 54 4.46 22.23 -17.32
CA PRO A 54 4.86 23.55 -16.83
C PRO A 54 3.96 24.09 -15.71
N PHE A 55 2.87 23.39 -15.38
CA PHE A 55 1.95 23.72 -14.30
C PHE A 55 2.11 22.82 -13.07
N TYR A 56 3.07 21.89 -13.06
CA TYR A 56 3.28 20.97 -11.93
C TYR A 56 3.49 21.70 -10.60
N PHE A 57 4.28 22.78 -10.62
CA PHE A 57 4.50 23.63 -9.44
C PHE A 57 3.20 24.18 -8.81
N ALA A 58 2.12 24.28 -9.60
CA ALA A 58 0.84 24.77 -9.10
C ALA A 58 0.05 23.66 -8.41
N ASP A 59 0.30 22.40 -8.76
CA ASP A 59 -0.35 21.23 -8.19
C ASP A 59 0.12 21.01 -6.76
N GLY A 60 1.42 20.86 -6.55
CA GLY A 60 2.00 20.75 -5.19
C GLY A 60 1.60 21.92 -4.27
N VAL A 61 1.54 23.15 -4.78
CA VAL A 61 1.06 24.29 -3.97
C VAL A 61 -0.43 24.18 -3.62
N LEU A 62 -1.27 23.64 -4.51
CA LEU A 62 -2.69 23.43 -4.22
C LEU A 62 -2.89 22.27 -3.25
N GLU A 63 -2.12 21.20 -3.38
CA GLU A 63 -2.07 20.07 -2.45
C GLU A 63 -1.66 20.53 -1.05
N ASP A 64 -0.53 21.23 -0.91
CA ASP A 64 -0.06 21.83 0.35
C ASP A 64 -1.14 22.71 0.99
N LEU A 65 -1.80 23.54 0.18
CA LEU A 65 -2.87 24.41 0.67
C LEU A 65 -4.09 23.61 1.11
N ASN A 66 -4.41 22.52 0.42
CA ASN A 66 -5.52 21.65 0.78
C ASN A 66 -5.23 20.87 2.07
N LEU A 67 -4.02 20.32 2.21
CA LEU A 67 -3.53 19.68 3.43
C LEU A 67 -3.50 20.67 4.61
N ALA A 68 -2.93 21.86 4.43
CA ALA A 68 -2.87 22.89 5.47
C ALA A 68 -4.26 23.40 5.92
N LEU A 69 -5.28 23.32 5.06
CA LEU A 69 -6.66 23.66 5.39
C LEU A 69 -7.42 22.49 6.03
N THR A 70 -6.89 21.27 5.95
CA THR A 70 -7.47 20.06 6.53
C THR A 70 -7.02 19.93 7.99
N SER A 71 -7.88 20.38 8.91
CA SER A 71 -7.56 20.43 10.36
C SER A 71 -7.80 19.11 11.11
N ASP A 72 -8.23 18.07 10.40
CA ASP A 72 -8.66 16.79 10.97
C ASP A 72 -7.64 15.73 10.55
N THR A 73 -6.92 15.17 11.53
CA THR A 73 -5.78 14.26 11.28
C THR A 73 -6.17 13.10 10.38
N ASP A 74 -7.31 12.45 10.63
CA ASP A 74 -7.80 11.33 9.80
C ASP A 74 -7.95 11.71 8.32
N LYS A 75 -8.45 12.93 8.05
CA LYS A 75 -8.59 13.42 6.67
C LYS A 75 -7.27 13.86 6.06
N LYS A 76 -6.30 14.26 6.89
CA LYS A 76 -4.97 14.65 6.42
C LYS A 76 -4.19 13.39 6.00
N VAL A 77 -4.15 12.38 6.86
CA VAL A 77 -3.64 11.03 6.56
C VAL A 77 -4.28 10.45 5.29
N ALA A 78 -5.61 10.45 5.18
CA ALA A 78 -6.28 9.93 3.98
C ALA A 78 -5.92 10.72 2.71
N LYS A 79 -5.68 12.03 2.81
CA LYS A 79 -5.28 12.87 1.68
C LYS A 79 -3.82 12.67 1.30
N GLU A 80 -2.94 12.46 2.27
CA GLU A 80 -1.54 12.11 2.05
C GLU A 80 -1.41 10.76 1.35
N LEU A 81 -2.19 9.76 1.78
CA LEU A 81 -2.31 8.47 1.13
C LEU A 81 -2.77 8.57 -0.34
N GLU A 82 -3.81 9.37 -0.62
CA GLU A 82 -4.26 9.64 -2.00
C GLU A 82 -3.14 10.29 -2.85
N ASN A 83 -2.45 11.27 -2.28
CA ASN A 83 -1.31 11.91 -2.94
C ASN A 83 -0.16 10.91 -3.18
N ALA A 84 0.10 9.97 -2.25
CA ALA A 84 1.11 8.94 -2.42
C ALA A 84 0.78 8.02 -3.62
N CYS A 85 -0.47 7.57 -3.75
CA CYS A 85 -0.93 6.82 -4.92
C CYS A 85 -0.74 7.63 -6.22
N GLU A 86 -1.04 8.93 -6.21
CA GLU A 86 -0.85 9.80 -7.38
C GLU A 86 0.63 9.86 -7.79
N LYS A 87 1.57 9.98 -6.83
CA LYS A 87 3.00 9.97 -7.13
C LYS A 87 3.49 8.62 -7.66
N LEU A 88 2.94 7.50 -7.17
CA LEU A 88 3.22 6.18 -7.74
C LEU A 88 2.72 6.06 -9.20
N ALA A 89 1.52 6.56 -9.50
CA ALA A 89 0.98 6.59 -10.86
C ALA A 89 1.78 7.52 -11.80
N GLU A 90 2.24 8.69 -11.31
CA GLU A 90 3.15 9.58 -12.04
C GLU A 90 4.49 8.90 -12.34
N LEU A 91 5.07 8.26 -11.32
CA LEU A 91 6.31 7.50 -11.43
C LEU A 91 6.19 6.41 -12.50
N GLU A 92 5.17 5.56 -12.40
CA GLU A 92 4.98 4.45 -13.35
C GLU A 92 4.94 4.98 -14.77
N LYS A 93 4.17 6.04 -15.00
CA LYS A 93 4.00 6.64 -16.32
C LYS A 93 5.28 7.30 -16.86
N GLU A 94 5.98 8.12 -16.09
CA GLU A 94 7.22 8.77 -16.53
C GLU A 94 8.34 7.74 -16.75
N ALA A 95 8.47 6.74 -15.86
CA ALA A 95 9.42 5.64 -16.02
C ALA A 95 9.12 4.82 -17.28
N ASN A 96 7.83 4.58 -17.56
CA ASN A 96 7.37 3.97 -18.80
C ASN A 96 7.70 4.80 -20.04
N GLU A 97 7.65 6.13 -19.98
CA GLU A 97 8.03 7.01 -21.09
C GLU A 97 9.55 7.13 -21.25
N GLY A 98 10.32 6.57 -20.32
CA GLY A 98 11.78 6.63 -20.28
C GLY A 98 12.33 7.94 -19.73
N ASP A 99 11.46 8.78 -19.16
CA ASP A 99 11.81 10.06 -18.55
C ASP A 99 12.16 9.87 -17.07
N MET A 100 13.38 9.38 -16.86
CA MET A 100 13.84 9.04 -15.51
C MET A 100 14.08 10.26 -14.61
N ASP A 101 14.25 11.45 -15.18
CA ASP A 101 14.40 12.68 -14.40
C ASP A 101 13.07 13.01 -13.71
N ASN A 102 11.95 12.99 -14.45
CA ASN A 102 10.61 13.21 -13.87
C ASN A 102 10.16 12.07 -12.95
N ALA A 103 10.52 10.81 -13.28
CA ALA A 103 10.27 9.66 -12.42
C ALA A 103 10.96 9.84 -11.05
N GLN A 104 12.18 10.37 -11.04
CA GLN A 104 12.89 10.69 -9.81
C GLN A 104 12.19 11.83 -9.04
N ASP A 105 11.72 12.88 -9.72
CA ASP A 105 10.98 13.97 -9.07
C ASP A 105 9.71 13.43 -8.36
N ALA A 106 8.92 12.56 -9.01
CA ALA A 106 7.75 11.93 -8.38
C ALA A 106 8.14 11.06 -7.17
N THR A 107 9.29 10.38 -7.23
CA THR A 107 9.84 9.60 -6.10
C THR A 107 10.22 10.49 -4.92
N GLU A 108 10.83 11.65 -5.18
CA GLU A 108 11.20 12.61 -4.14
C GLU A 108 9.94 13.17 -3.43
N GLU A 109 8.87 13.47 -4.17
CA GLU A 109 7.59 13.89 -3.57
C GLU A 109 6.94 12.76 -2.76
N TYR A 110 6.97 11.52 -3.24
CA TYR A 110 6.50 10.36 -2.47
C TYR A 110 7.24 10.22 -1.12
N GLN A 111 8.57 10.41 -1.11
CA GLN A 111 9.37 10.37 0.11
C GLN A 111 8.95 11.46 1.11
N GLU A 112 8.68 12.68 0.63
CA GLU A 112 8.20 13.77 1.47
C GLU A 112 6.85 13.41 2.10
N ILE A 113 5.92 12.84 1.32
CA ILE A 113 4.62 12.38 1.81
C ILE A 113 4.79 11.28 2.88
N MET A 114 5.62 10.26 2.64
CA MET A 114 5.86 9.19 3.63
C MET A 114 6.49 9.73 4.92
N ALA A 115 7.36 10.74 4.83
CA ALA A 115 7.95 11.38 6.00
C ALA A 115 6.90 12.16 6.81
N GLU A 116 5.98 12.86 6.15
CA GLU A 116 4.86 13.54 6.82
C GLU A 116 3.91 12.53 7.48
N LEU A 117 3.52 11.49 6.75
CA LEU A 117 2.63 10.43 7.22
C LEU A 117 3.16 9.77 8.49
N LYS A 118 4.48 9.52 8.55
CA LYS A 118 5.18 9.02 9.73
C LYS A 118 5.04 9.92 10.95
N GLU A 119 5.07 11.24 10.77
CA GLU A 119 4.82 12.19 11.86
C GLU A 119 3.34 12.18 12.27
N GLU A 120 2.42 12.11 11.31
CA GLU A 120 0.97 12.13 11.53
C GLU A 120 0.46 10.92 12.32
N ILE A 121 1.05 9.73 12.08
CA ILE A 121 0.72 8.48 12.77
C ILE A 121 0.80 8.64 14.29
N GLN A 122 1.79 9.40 14.78
CA GLN A 122 1.98 9.66 16.21
C GLN A 122 0.90 10.59 16.79
N GLU A 123 0.19 11.33 15.94
CA GLU A 123 -0.84 12.29 16.33
C GLU A 123 -2.27 11.72 16.26
N ILE A 124 -2.45 10.49 15.74
CA ILE A 124 -3.76 9.83 15.64
C ILE A 124 -4.43 9.76 17.03
N GLN A 125 -5.62 10.36 17.11
CA GLN A 125 -6.39 10.46 18.34
C GLN A 125 -7.86 10.11 18.11
N ALA A 126 -8.48 9.49 19.11
CA ALA A 126 -9.90 9.18 19.14
C ALA A 126 -10.45 9.21 20.57
N GLU A 127 -11.77 9.03 20.72
CA GLU A 127 -12.43 9.05 22.03
C GLU A 127 -11.99 7.91 22.95
N THR A 128 -11.65 6.75 22.37
CA THR A 128 -11.20 5.55 23.08
C THR A 128 -9.92 5.01 22.46
N SER A 129 -9.16 4.21 23.22
CA SER A 129 -7.96 3.55 22.71
C SER A 129 -8.28 2.46 21.67
N GLU A 130 -9.45 1.81 21.77
CA GLU A 130 -9.95 0.88 20.74
C GLU A 130 -10.19 1.59 19.39
N GLU A 131 -10.79 2.79 19.40
CA GLU A 131 -10.99 3.57 18.17
C GLU A 131 -9.68 4.10 17.59
N VAL A 132 -8.65 4.34 18.42
CA VAL A 132 -7.30 4.64 17.93
C VAL A 132 -6.71 3.41 17.24
N LEU A 133 -6.79 2.22 17.87
CA LEU A 133 -6.27 0.99 17.30
C LEU A 133 -6.96 0.65 15.97
N LYS A 134 -8.28 0.85 15.90
CA LYS A 134 -9.07 0.68 14.68
C LYS A 134 -8.55 1.53 13.52
N LYS A 135 -8.29 2.82 13.76
CA LYS A 135 -7.71 3.72 12.75
C LYS A 135 -6.29 3.32 12.35
N GLN A 136 -5.50 2.81 13.28
CA GLN A 136 -4.15 2.32 12.99
C GLN A 136 -4.19 1.09 12.08
N LEU A 137 -5.12 0.16 12.30
CA LEU A 137 -5.35 -1.00 11.43
C LEU A 137 -5.84 -0.62 10.03
N GLU A 138 -6.74 0.38 9.92
CA GLU A 138 -7.18 0.90 8.62
C GLU A 138 -6.01 1.58 7.88
N LEU A 139 -5.12 2.27 8.60
CA LEU A 139 -3.93 2.89 8.01
C LEU A 139 -2.89 1.85 7.57
N GLU A 140 -2.67 0.81 8.34
CA GLU A 140 -1.78 -0.31 8.01
C GLU A 140 -2.16 -0.93 6.66
N GLN A 141 -3.43 -1.29 6.46
CA GLN A 141 -3.92 -1.79 5.16
C GLN A 141 -3.67 -0.81 4.02
N ASN A 142 -3.83 0.49 4.25
CA ASN A 142 -3.59 1.48 3.21
C ASN A 142 -2.11 1.58 2.84
N ILE A 143 -1.20 1.34 3.78
CA ILE A 143 0.24 1.26 3.52
C ILE A 143 0.60 -0.02 2.78
N GLU A 144 0.00 -1.15 3.15
CA GLU A 144 0.18 -2.43 2.45
C GLU A 144 -0.25 -2.32 0.99
N ASN A 145 -1.41 -1.71 0.71
CA ASN A 145 -1.84 -1.42 -0.67
C ASN A 145 -0.84 -0.55 -1.46
N LEU A 146 -0.09 0.34 -0.79
CA LEU A 146 0.96 1.12 -1.46
C LEU A 146 2.19 0.27 -1.78
N ASP A 147 2.52 -0.71 -0.92
CA ASP A 147 3.61 -1.66 -1.16
C ASP A 147 3.28 -2.57 -2.35
N ASP A 148 2.05 -3.09 -2.42
CA ASP A 148 1.55 -3.86 -3.55
C ASP A 148 1.63 -3.08 -4.87
N GLU A 149 1.23 -1.81 -4.86
CA GLU A 149 1.33 -0.94 -6.04
C GLU A 149 2.80 -0.73 -6.47
N ILE A 150 3.74 -0.62 -5.52
CA ILE A 150 5.18 -0.53 -5.83
C ILE A 150 5.66 -1.82 -6.51
N ASP A 151 5.22 -2.99 -6.05
CA ASP A 151 5.54 -4.28 -6.67
C ASP A 151 4.93 -4.42 -8.07
N GLU A 152 3.72 -3.91 -8.30
CA GLU A 152 3.09 -3.84 -9.61
C GLU A 152 3.89 -2.96 -10.58
N ILE A 153 4.33 -1.79 -10.12
CA ILE A 153 5.20 -0.88 -10.88
C ILE A 153 6.53 -1.58 -11.22
N GLU A 154 7.15 -2.27 -10.27
CA GLU A 154 8.37 -3.05 -10.52
C GLU A 154 8.16 -4.07 -11.65
N ASN A 155 7.08 -4.85 -11.55
CA ASN A 155 6.74 -5.89 -12.53
C ASN A 155 6.44 -5.29 -13.92
N SER A 156 5.65 -4.21 -13.97
CA SER A 156 5.31 -3.46 -15.19
C SER A 156 6.57 -2.96 -15.90
N LEU A 157 7.46 -2.29 -15.16
CA LEU A 157 8.72 -1.78 -15.68
C LEU A 157 9.65 -2.91 -16.15
N LYS A 158 9.79 -3.98 -15.37
CA LYS A 158 10.62 -5.13 -15.72
C LYS A 158 10.17 -5.80 -17.03
N ILE A 159 8.87 -6.00 -17.22
CA ILE A 159 8.32 -6.50 -18.49
C ILE A 159 8.75 -5.60 -19.64
N LYS A 160 8.59 -4.28 -19.49
CA LYS A 160 8.95 -3.33 -20.53
C LYS A 160 10.45 -3.32 -20.85
N ILE A 161 11.28 -3.40 -19.83
CA ILE A 161 12.74 -3.49 -19.94
C ILE A 161 13.14 -4.75 -20.72
N GLU A 162 12.69 -5.92 -20.26
CA GLU A 162 13.15 -7.21 -20.77
C GLU A 162 12.54 -7.55 -22.13
N VAL A 163 11.29 -7.16 -22.38
CA VAL A 163 10.54 -7.52 -23.59
C VAL A 163 10.68 -6.48 -24.69
N GLU A 164 10.54 -5.20 -24.36
CA GLU A 164 10.57 -4.15 -25.38
C GLU A 164 11.99 -3.67 -25.71
N GLY A 165 12.96 -3.96 -24.82
CA GLY A 165 14.38 -3.64 -25.02
C GLY A 165 14.66 -2.14 -25.10
N GLN A 166 13.83 -1.32 -24.45
CA GLN A 166 13.86 0.15 -24.57
C GLN A 166 14.73 0.85 -23.51
N ILE A 167 15.26 0.12 -22.52
CA ILE A 167 15.94 0.70 -21.36
C ILE A 167 17.44 0.36 -21.36
N THR A 168 18.27 1.35 -21.03
CA THR A 168 19.72 1.19 -20.89
C THR A 168 20.10 0.59 -19.53
N PRO A 169 21.25 -0.09 -19.38
CA PRO A 169 21.71 -0.57 -18.07
C PRO A 169 21.81 0.53 -17.01
N GLU A 170 22.12 1.76 -17.42
CA GLU A 170 22.14 2.93 -16.55
C GLU A 170 20.74 3.30 -16.04
N GLN A 171 19.73 3.26 -16.90
CA GLN A 171 18.34 3.51 -16.50
C GLN A 171 17.79 2.37 -15.64
N GLN A 172 18.15 1.11 -15.92
CA GLN A 172 17.78 -0.02 -15.06
C GLN A 172 18.26 0.20 -13.62
N ALA A 173 19.54 0.54 -13.47
CA ALA A 173 20.12 0.77 -12.14
C ALA A 173 19.47 1.96 -11.40
N LEU A 174 18.92 2.92 -12.14
CA LEU A 174 18.17 4.04 -11.56
C LEU A 174 16.77 3.58 -11.10
N ILE A 175 16.06 2.80 -11.93
CA ILE A 175 14.77 2.19 -11.55
C ILE A 175 14.93 1.33 -10.30
N ASP A 176 15.92 0.42 -10.29
CA ASP A 176 16.20 -0.43 -9.13
C ASP A 176 16.46 0.41 -7.86
N SER A 177 17.13 1.56 -8.01
CA SER A 177 17.40 2.47 -6.90
C SER A 177 16.15 3.24 -6.44
N ILE A 178 15.25 3.57 -7.35
CA ILE A 178 13.98 4.24 -7.04
C ILE A 178 13.09 3.25 -6.27
N LEU A 179 12.87 2.05 -6.80
CA LEU A 179 12.03 1.02 -6.17
C LEU A 179 12.53 0.66 -4.77
N ALA A 180 13.84 0.42 -4.62
CA ALA A 180 14.43 0.13 -3.31
C ALA A 180 14.27 1.29 -2.31
N ASN A 181 14.17 2.53 -2.79
CA ASN A 181 13.91 3.67 -1.93
C ASN A 181 12.44 3.74 -1.51
N LEU A 182 11.49 3.52 -2.44
CA LEU A 182 10.06 3.50 -2.17
C LEU A 182 9.73 2.45 -1.11
N VAL A 183 10.10 1.19 -1.34
CA VAL A 183 9.96 0.08 -0.37
C VAL A 183 10.58 0.43 0.98
N GLY A 184 11.76 1.07 0.95
CA GLY A 184 12.43 1.51 2.18
C GLY A 184 11.65 2.58 2.96
N GLN A 185 10.99 3.52 2.29
CA GLN A 185 10.17 4.54 2.96
C GLN A 185 8.83 3.97 3.43
N THR A 186 8.15 3.16 2.62
CA THR A 186 6.91 2.48 2.99
C THR A 186 7.11 1.62 4.24
N GLY A 187 8.17 0.80 4.25
CA GLY A 187 8.52 0.00 5.43
C GLY A 187 8.91 0.82 6.66
N GLU A 188 9.45 2.03 6.50
CA GLU A 188 9.69 2.93 7.63
C GLU A 188 8.40 3.46 8.27
N VAL A 189 7.34 3.63 7.49
CA VAL A 189 6.01 4.02 7.95
C VAL A 189 5.31 2.84 8.60
N GLU A 190 5.36 1.65 8.00
CA GLU A 190 4.83 0.40 8.56
C GLU A 190 5.40 0.11 9.96
N ILE A 191 6.73 0.25 10.13
CA ILE A 191 7.39 0.11 11.43
C ILE A 191 6.86 1.12 12.45
N GLU A 192 6.57 2.37 12.03
CA GLU A 192 6.02 3.39 12.94
C GLU A 192 4.58 3.06 13.35
N ILE A 193 3.75 2.57 12.42
CA ILE A 193 2.39 2.09 12.70
C ILE A 193 2.44 0.97 13.73
N GLU A 194 3.28 -0.05 13.54
CA GLU A 194 3.45 -1.16 14.48
C GLU A 194 3.89 -0.70 15.88
N ASN A 195 4.82 0.28 15.94
CA ASN A 195 5.26 0.86 17.21
C ASN A 195 4.12 1.60 17.94
N GLU A 196 3.29 2.36 17.22
CA GLU A 196 2.15 3.07 17.81
C GLU A 196 1.01 2.11 18.17
N LYS A 197 0.73 1.07 17.37
CA LYS A 197 -0.20 -0.02 17.72
C LYS A 197 0.20 -0.68 19.03
N GLY A 198 1.48 -1.03 19.19
CA GLY A 198 2.00 -1.59 20.44
C GLY A 198 1.75 -0.70 21.66
N LYS A 199 1.90 0.63 21.53
CA LYS A 199 1.58 1.59 22.60
C LYS A 199 0.08 1.63 22.89
N THR A 200 -0.76 1.61 21.85
CA THR A 200 -2.22 1.61 21.98
C THR A 200 -2.72 0.34 22.66
N LYS A 201 -2.22 -0.84 22.28
CA LYS A 201 -2.52 -2.14 22.91
C LYS A 201 -2.24 -2.14 24.42
N ILE A 202 -1.06 -1.68 24.83
CA ILE A 202 -0.70 -1.52 26.25
C ILE A 202 -1.68 -0.58 26.97
N LYS A 203 -2.08 0.51 26.30
CA LYS A 203 -3.04 1.47 26.87
C LYS A 203 -4.43 0.87 27.06
N ILE A 204 -4.91 0.06 26.09
CA ILE A 204 -6.16 -0.70 26.19
C ILE A 204 -6.10 -1.63 27.41
N GLU A 205 -5.02 -2.42 27.56
CA GLU A 205 -4.86 -3.34 28.69
C GLU A 205 -4.93 -2.61 30.05
N ILE A 206 -4.32 -1.42 30.14
CA ILE A 206 -4.36 -0.61 31.36
C ILE A 206 -5.77 -0.04 31.63
N GLU A 207 -6.49 0.41 30.60
CA GLU A 207 -7.79 1.09 30.73
C GLU A 207 -8.95 0.12 30.94
N THR A 208 -8.94 -1.03 30.27
CA THR A 208 -10.05 -1.99 30.22
C THR A 208 -9.77 -3.29 30.98
N GLY A 209 -8.49 -3.67 31.11
CA GLY A 209 -8.07 -4.98 31.63
C GLY A 209 -8.22 -6.13 30.65
N GLN A 210 -8.51 -5.84 29.38
CA GLN A 210 -8.50 -6.81 28.27
C GLN A 210 -7.10 -6.89 27.66
N ASP A 211 -6.71 -8.06 27.16
CA ASP A 211 -5.45 -8.19 26.44
C ASP A 211 -5.51 -7.38 25.13
N GLY A 212 -4.44 -6.67 24.79
CA GLY A 212 -4.42 -5.78 23.63
C GLY A 212 -4.40 -6.53 22.30
N ASP A 213 -3.81 -7.73 22.25
CA ASP A 213 -3.77 -8.56 21.04
C ASP A 213 -5.15 -9.20 20.80
N ASP A 214 -5.82 -9.70 21.85
CA ASP A 214 -7.20 -10.21 21.75
C ASP A 214 -8.17 -9.15 21.16
N VAL A 215 -7.97 -7.86 21.51
CA VAL A 215 -8.79 -6.76 21.00
C VAL A 215 -8.45 -6.41 19.55
N GLU A 216 -7.18 -6.50 19.16
CA GLU A 216 -6.78 -6.33 17.76
C GLU A 216 -7.40 -7.42 16.87
N ASP A 217 -7.31 -8.69 17.27
CA ASP A 217 -7.89 -9.80 16.51
C ASP A 217 -9.42 -9.62 16.34
N GLU A 218 -10.12 -9.18 17.39
CA GLU A 218 -11.56 -8.88 17.30
C GLU A 218 -11.84 -7.72 16.33
N LEU A 219 -10.98 -6.70 16.30
CA LEU A 219 -11.10 -5.56 15.38
C LEU A 219 -10.77 -5.95 13.94
N LYS A 220 -9.74 -6.79 13.70
CA LYS A 220 -9.42 -7.31 12.36
C LYS A 220 -10.61 -8.07 11.78
N VAL A 221 -11.21 -8.96 12.56
CA VAL A 221 -12.43 -9.68 12.16
C VAL A 221 -13.64 -8.74 11.98
N GLU A 222 -13.81 -7.72 12.82
CA GLU A 222 -14.89 -6.73 12.64
C GLU A 222 -14.75 -5.94 11.33
N LEU A 223 -13.52 -5.58 11.00
CA LEU A 223 -13.16 -4.82 9.81
C LEU A 223 -13.11 -5.69 8.54
N GLY A 224 -13.03 -7.01 8.68
CA GLY A 224 -12.84 -7.94 7.56
C GLY A 224 -11.43 -7.87 6.97
N ILE A 225 -10.44 -7.57 7.82
CA ILE A 225 -9.04 -7.39 7.41
C ILE A 225 -8.45 -8.72 6.97
N ASP A 226 -8.65 -9.79 7.75
CA ASP A 226 -8.05 -11.09 7.44
C ASP A 226 -8.50 -11.59 6.06
N GLU A 227 -9.81 -11.52 5.75
CA GLU A 227 -10.30 -11.92 4.43
C GLU A 227 -9.81 -10.99 3.32
N GLN A 228 -9.62 -9.70 3.61
CA GLN A 228 -9.08 -8.74 2.66
C GLN A 228 -7.58 -8.98 2.40
N GLU A 229 -6.77 -9.25 3.43
CA GLU A 229 -5.35 -9.60 3.35
C GLU A 229 -5.18 -10.88 2.50
N ASP A 230 -5.92 -11.95 2.80
CA ASP A 230 -5.89 -13.21 2.04
C ASP A 230 -6.23 -13.00 0.54
N ALA A 231 -7.27 -12.21 0.26
CA ALA A 231 -7.67 -11.91 -1.11
C ALA A 231 -6.67 -11.00 -1.86
N ALA A 232 -6.06 -10.04 -1.16
CA ALA A 232 -5.04 -9.17 -1.73
C ALA A 232 -3.77 -9.95 -2.06
N GLU A 233 -3.31 -10.82 -1.16
CA GLU A 233 -2.17 -11.70 -1.37
C GLU A 233 -2.36 -12.56 -2.63
N GLU A 234 -3.53 -13.19 -2.80
CA GLU A 234 -3.75 -14.00 -4.00
C GLU A 234 -3.88 -13.18 -5.29
N ILE A 235 -4.39 -11.95 -5.23
CA ILE A 235 -4.37 -11.02 -6.36
C ILE A 235 -2.93 -10.68 -6.74
N ALA A 236 -2.07 -10.37 -5.77
CA ALA A 236 -0.66 -10.06 -6.00
C ALA A 236 0.08 -11.25 -6.62
N ASP A 237 -0.13 -12.46 -6.07
CA ASP A 237 0.43 -13.71 -6.61
C ASP A 237 -0.03 -13.97 -8.07
N ALA A 238 -1.30 -13.73 -8.36
CA ALA A 238 -1.84 -13.84 -9.72
C ALA A 238 -1.20 -12.83 -10.68
N LYS A 239 -1.01 -11.58 -10.25
CA LYS A 239 -0.32 -10.53 -11.03
C LYS A 239 1.13 -10.92 -11.31
N GLU A 240 1.86 -11.43 -10.31
CA GLU A 240 3.24 -11.87 -10.46
C GLU A 240 3.35 -13.04 -11.46
N GLU A 241 2.44 -14.02 -11.40
CA GLU A 241 2.45 -15.16 -12.33
C GLU A 241 2.05 -14.75 -13.75
N ILE A 242 1.12 -13.80 -13.92
CA ILE A 242 0.81 -13.15 -15.20
C ILE A 242 2.05 -12.46 -15.78
N ALA A 243 2.80 -11.73 -14.97
CA ALA A 243 4.04 -11.06 -15.38
C ALA A 243 5.09 -12.09 -15.86
N LYS A 244 5.30 -13.17 -15.10
CA LYS A 244 6.17 -14.29 -15.48
C LYS A 244 5.72 -14.93 -16.80
N ALA A 245 4.42 -15.13 -16.99
CA ALA A 245 3.86 -15.70 -18.21
C ALA A 245 4.10 -14.78 -19.43
N LYS A 246 3.89 -13.46 -19.30
CA LYS A 246 4.19 -12.45 -20.33
C LYS A 246 5.64 -12.52 -20.79
N LEU A 247 6.58 -12.53 -19.84
CA LEU A 247 8.01 -12.64 -20.13
C LEU A 247 8.32 -13.91 -20.93
N LYS A 248 7.82 -15.07 -20.51
CA LYS A 248 8.07 -16.35 -21.21
C LYS A 248 7.46 -16.41 -22.60
N ILE A 249 6.25 -15.88 -22.77
CA ILE A 249 5.63 -15.79 -24.10
C ILE A 249 6.47 -14.90 -25.03
N ALA A 250 6.98 -13.78 -24.53
CA ALA A 250 7.84 -12.89 -25.31
C ALA A 250 9.16 -13.56 -25.72
N GLU A 251 9.84 -14.25 -24.79
CA GLU A 251 11.05 -15.04 -25.07
C GLU A 251 10.80 -16.08 -26.19
N ALA A 252 9.77 -16.91 -26.03
CA ALA A 252 9.42 -17.95 -27.00
C ALA A 252 9.10 -17.36 -28.40
N LYS A 253 8.42 -16.22 -28.44
CA LYS A 253 8.11 -15.49 -29.68
C LYS A 253 9.36 -14.95 -30.36
N ALA A 254 10.34 -14.45 -29.60
CA ALA A 254 11.63 -14.00 -30.12
C ALA A 254 12.43 -15.15 -30.75
N ASP A 255 12.30 -16.36 -30.20
CA ASP A 255 12.91 -17.59 -30.72
C ASP A 255 12.12 -18.19 -31.91
N GLY A 256 10.98 -17.60 -32.26
CA GLY A 256 10.14 -18.03 -33.38
C GLY A 256 9.29 -19.26 -33.09
N GLU A 257 9.04 -19.54 -31.81
CA GLU A 257 8.15 -20.62 -31.36
C GLU A 257 6.67 -20.26 -31.55
N GLU A 258 5.80 -21.27 -31.50
CA GLU A 258 4.35 -21.07 -31.58
C GLU A 258 3.81 -20.74 -30.19
N THR A 259 3.20 -19.57 -30.04
CA THR A 259 2.71 -19.05 -28.75
C THR A 259 1.20 -18.85 -28.70
N SER A 260 0.45 -19.20 -29.75
CA SER A 260 -0.97 -18.80 -29.84
C SER A 260 -1.83 -19.44 -28.74
N ALA A 261 -1.50 -20.67 -28.34
CA ALA A 261 -2.17 -21.29 -27.20
C ALA A 261 -1.82 -20.58 -25.89
N ALA A 262 -0.55 -20.24 -25.65
CA ALA A 262 -0.12 -19.54 -24.44
C ALA A 262 -0.75 -18.14 -24.34
N GLU A 263 -0.78 -17.40 -25.44
CA GLU A 263 -1.42 -16.07 -25.54
C GLU A 263 -2.92 -16.12 -25.21
N GLN A 264 -3.62 -17.21 -25.56
CA GLN A 264 -5.03 -17.38 -25.20
C GLN A 264 -5.21 -17.55 -23.68
N PHE A 265 -4.43 -18.43 -23.04
CA PHE A 265 -4.52 -18.65 -21.59
C PHE A 265 -4.14 -17.40 -20.81
N LEU A 266 -3.12 -16.66 -21.27
CA LEU A 266 -2.76 -15.37 -20.69
C LEU A 266 -3.93 -14.38 -20.77
N SER A 267 -4.60 -14.28 -21.92
CA SER A 267 -5.76 -13.39 -22.07
C SER A 267 -6.94 -13.80 -21.19
N ASP A 268 -7.14 -15.10 -20.95
CA ASP A 268 -8.18 -15.59 -20.03
C ASP A 268 -7.80 -15.26 -18.58
N ALA A 269 -6.53 -15.44 -18.19
CA ALA A 269 -6.00 -15.05 -16.88
C ALA A 269 -6.19 -13.55 -16.60
N GLU A 270 -5.75 -12.68 -17.52
CA GLU A 270 -5.91 -11.22 -17.38
C GLU A 270 -7.38 -10.81 -17.22
N LYS A 271 -8.29 -11.50 -17.91
CA LYS A 271 -9.73 -11.23 -17.75
C LYS A 271 -10.23 -11.67 -16.37
N THR A 272 -9.82 -12.86 -15.90
CA THR A 272 -10.21 -13.36 -14.58
C THR A 272 -9.64 -12.47 -13.47
N LEU A 273 -8.41 -11.98 -13.60
CA LEU A 273 -7.83 -11.00 -12.68
C LEU A 273 -8.68 -9.72 -12.60
N VAL A 274 -9.13 -9.17 -13.72
CA VAL A 274 -10.03 -8.00 -13.72
C VAL A 274 -11.34 -8.30 -12.99
N ASP A 275 -11.88 -9.51 -13.17
CA ASP A 275 -13.08 -9.95 -12.44
C ASP A 275 -12.78 -10.09 -10.92
N ALA A 276 -11.58 -10.55 -10.53
CA ALA A 276 -11.11 -10.64 -9.14
C ALA A 276 -10.94 -9.26 -8.48
N GLU A 277 -10.26 -8.34 -9.14
CA GLU A 277 -10.09 -6.94 -8.68
C GLU A 277 -11.46 -6.24 -8.54
N ALA A 278 -12.40 -6.50 -9.45
CA ALA A 278 -13.75 -5.97 -9.34
C ALA A 278 -14.51 -6.55 -8.13
N ALA A 279 -14.31 -7.83 -7.81
CA ALA A 279 -14.88 -8.46 -6.61
C ALA A 279 -14.24 -7.90 -5.33
N PHE A 280 -12.92 -7.71 -5.32
CA PHE A 280 -12.17 -7.12 -4.22
C PHE A 280 -12.67 -5.71 -3.91
N ASN A 281 -12.75 -4.84 -4.91
CA ASN A 281 -13.28 -3.48 -4.79
C ASN A 281 -14.78 -3.43 -4.41
N ALA A 282 -15.52 -4.53 -4.63
CA ALA A 282 -16.90 -4.64 -4.18
C ALA A 282 -17.02 -5.10 -2.71
N GLY A 283 -15.90 -5.40 -2.03
CA GLY A 283 -15.86 -6.00 -0.69
C GLY A 283 -16.26 -7.47 -0.67
N ASN A 284 -16.20 -8.17 -1.82
CA ASN A 284 -16.47 -9.59 -1.93
C ASN A 284 -15.15 -10.39 -1.87
N PHE A 285 -14.44 -10.33 -0.75
CA PHE A 285 -13.08 -10.86 -0.64
C PHE A 285 -12.96 -12.37 -0.91
N GLU A 286 -13.88 -13.19 -0.41
CA GLU A 286 -13.93 -14.64 -0.71
C GLU A 286 -14.06 -14.93 -2.23
N GLU A 287 -14.87 -14.14 -2.95
CA GLU A 287 -15.00 -14.27 -4.41
C GLU A 287 -13.74 -13.76 -5.14
N ALA A 288 -13.11 -12.71 -4.60
CA ALA A 288 -11.87 -12.16 -5.14
C ALA A 288 -10.71 -13.16 -5.03
N GLU A 289 -10.54 -13.79 -3.86
CA GLU A 289 -9.55 -14.85 -3.61
C GLU A 289 -9.73 -16.02 -4.59
N GLU A 290 -10.95 -16.56 -4.71
CA GLU A 290 -11.25 -17.67 -5.64
C GLU A 290 -10.94 -17.32 -7.11
N LEU A 291 -11.28 -16.11 -7.55
CA LEU A 291 -11.01 -15.64 -8.91
C LEU A 291 -9.51 -15.38 -9.13
N ALA A 292 -8.80 -14.87 -8.13
CA ALA A 292 -7.37 -14.64 -8.19
C ALA A 292 -6.59 -15.95 -8.31
N ASP A 293 -6.94 -16.98 -7.53
CA ASP A 293 -6.36 -18.33 -7.65
C ASP A 293 -6.62 -18.94 -9.05
N GLU A 294 -7.84 -18.82 -9.60
CA GLU A 294 -8.14 -19.26 -10.98
C GLU A 294 -7.28 -18.50 -12.02
N SER A 295 -7.08 -17.18 -11.83
CA SER A 295 -6.22 -16.35 -12.68
C SER A 295 -4.76 -16.82 -12.65
N LYS A 296 -4.21 -17.04 -11.45
CA LYS A 296 -2.86 -17.56 -11.21
C LYS A 296 -2.64 -18.90 -11.91
N ASP A 297 -3.59 -19.82 -11.80
CA ASP A 297 -3.57 -21.12 -12.48
C ASP A 297 -3.53 -20.98 -14.01
N LEU A 298 -4.39 -20.11 -14.57
CA LEU A 298 -4.42 -19.83 -16.01
C LEU A 298 -3.11 -19.22 -16.50
N ALA A 299 -2.52 -18.30 -15.73
CA ALA A 299 -1.23 -17.68 -16.03
C ALA A 299 -0.09 -18.71 -15.99
N SER A 300 -0.09 -19.60 -15.00
CA SER A 300 0.86 -20.71 -14.92
C SER A 300 0.76 -21.63 -16.14
N ILE A 301 -0.46 -21.99 -16.57
CA ILE A 301 -0.68 -22.76 -17.80
C ILE A 301 -0.15 -22.02 -19.03
N ALA A 302 -0.37 -20.72 -19.13
CA ALA A 302 0.16 -19.89 -20.22
C ALA A 302 1.69 -19.95 -20.25
N ARG A 303 2.35 -19.76 -19.10
CA ARG A 303 3.80 -19.83 -18.95
C ARG A 303 4.36 -21.20 -19.36
N MET A 304 3.75 -22.29 -18.92
CA MET A 304 4.18 -23.65 -19.30
C MET A 304 4.12 -23.88 -20.80
N LYS A 305 3.04 -23.44 -21.44
CA LYS A 305 2.84 -23.60 -22.88
C LYS A 305 3.87 -22.83 -23.68
N ALA A 306 4.24 -21.64 -23.22
CA ALA A 306 5.33 -20.88 -23.80
C ALA A 306 6.68 -21.61 -23.73
N LEU A 307 6.89 -22.47 -22.73
CA LEU A 307 8.09 -23.30 -22.60
C LEU A 307 8.03 -24.60 -23.43
N GLY A 308 6.96 -24.82 -24.21
CA GLY A 308 6.76 -26.06 -24.97
C GLY A 308 6.53 -27.30 -24.11
N LYS A 309 6.31 -27.14 -22.80
CA LYS A 309 6.02 -28.25 -21.88
C LYS A 309 4.57 -28.69 -22.05
N THR A 310 4.34 -30.00 -22.14
CA THR A 310 2.99 -30.57 -22.16
C THR A 310 2.49 -30.84 -20.74
N LEU A 311 1.18 -30.73 -20.51
CA LEU A 311 0.54 -31.06 -19.21
C LEU A 311 0.94 -32.47 -18.69
N ASP A 312 1.21 -33.40 -19.61
CA ASP A 312 1.67 -34.77 -19.28
C ASP A 312 3.08 -34.82 -18.64
N GLU A 313 3.89 -33.77 -18.77
CA GLU A 313 5.21 -33.67 -18.14
C GLU A 313 5.14 -33.13 -16.70
N MET A 314 3.95 -32.69 -16.25
CA MET A 314 3.75 -32.16 -14.90
C MET A 314 3.21 -33.16 -13.88
N GLY A 315 2.58 -34.25 -14.31
CA GLY A 315 1.89 -35.18 -13.41
C GLY A 315 2.76 -35.96 -12.41
N ASP A 316 4.07 -35.71 -12.35
CA ASP A 316 5.02 -36.46 -11.52
C ASP A 316 5.93 -35.56 -10.63
N SER A 317 5.65 -34.26 -10.47
CA SER A 317 6.54 -33.35 -9.71
C SER A 317 6.01 -32.87 -8.34
N ASP A 318 4.74 -33.12 -8.00
CA ASP A 318 4.09 -32.56 -6.80
C ASP A 318 3.85 -33.58 -5.68
N ASP A 319 4.89 -34.25 -5.20
CA ASP A 319 4.81 -35.02 -3.94
C ASP A 319 6.17 -35.10 -3.20
N ASP A 320 6.90 -33.98 -3.16
CA ASP A 320 8.10 -33.84 -2.31
C ASP A 320 8.04 -32.53 -1.48
N SER A 321 6.83 -32.09 -1.11
CA SER A 321 6.64 -31.28 0.09
C SER A 321 6.81 -32.21 1.29
N GLY A 322 8.08 -32.52 1.58
CA GLY A 322 8.52 -33.11 2.82
C GLY A 322 8.08 -32.25 4.00
N SER A 323 6.86 -32.48 4.45
CA SER A 323 6.41 -32.25 5.81
C SER A 323 7.25 -33.16 6.71
N ASP A 324 8.46 -32.71 7.04
CA ASP A 324 9.19 -33.11 8.25
C ASP A 324 8.45 -32.49 9.46
N SER A 325 7.20 -32.90 9.65
CA SER A 325 6.50 -32.77 10.91
C SER A 325 6.99 -33.91 11.78
N ASP A 326 8.08 -33.65 12.50
CA ASP A 326 8.59 -34.48 13.60
C ASP A 326 7.52 -34.59 14.70
N ASP A 327 6.55 -35.49 14.49
CA ASP A 327 5.71 -36.10 15.51
C ASP A 327 6.62 -36.92 16.44
N SER A 328 7.32 -36.23 17.33
CA SER A 328 7.97 -36.82 18.48
C SER A 328 6.98 -36.93 19.64
N ASP A 329 6.00 -37.81 19.44
CA ASP A 329 5.25 -38.49 20.49
C ASP A 329 6.23 -39.32 21.35
N SER A 330 6.96 -38.66 22.25
CA SER A 330 7.72 -39.33 23.31
C SER A 330 6.88 -39.41 24.57
N SER A 331 6.14 -40.51 24.63
CA SER A 331 5.54 -41.09 25.82
C SER A 331 6.40 -40.97 27.09
N GLY A 332 5.79 -40.43 28.14
CA GLY A 332 5.92 -40.84 29.54
C GLY A 332 7.28 -41.23 30.12
N SER A 333 7.75 -40.44 31.08
CA SER A 333 8.34 -41.02 32.29
C SER A 333 8.18 -40.08 33.48
N ASP A 334 7.37 -40.53 34.44
CA ASP A 334 7.50 -40.17 35.85
C ASP A 334 8.94 -40.41 36.30
N SER A 335 9.61 -39.39 36.81
CA SER A 335 10.71 -39.58 37.76
C SER A 335 10.79 -38.42 38.73
N ASP A 336 10.39 -38.73 39.95
CA ASP A 336 10.73 -38.09 41.21
C ASP A 336 12.20 -37.66 41.32
N SER A 337 12.45 -36.71 42.24
CA SER A 337 13.72 -36.43 42.93
C SER A 337 14.76 -35.66 42.08
N ASP A 338 15.51 -34.68 42.56
CA ASP A 338 16.04 -34.45 43.89
C ASP A 338 16.33 -32.96 44.14
N ASP A 339 16.22 -32.59 45.41
CA ASP A 339 16.88 -31.46 46.05
C ASP A 339 18.33 -31.29 45.60
N SER A 340 18.76 -30.05 45.35
CA SER A 340 20.15 -29.63 45.56
C SER A 340 20.25 -28.12 45.67
N ASP A 341 20.28 -27.66 46.91
CA ASP A 341 20.98 -26.44 47.32
C ASP A 341 22.35 -26.33 46.63
N ASN A 342 22.65 -25.20 45.98
CA ASN A 342 24.04 -24.76 45.89
C ASN A 342 24.17 -23.23 45.98
N SER A 343 24.42 -22.81 47.22
CA SER A 343 25.09 -21.60 47.62
C SER A 343 26.47 -21.41 46.95
N GLY A 344 26.80 -20.17 46.54
CA GLY A 344 28.18 -19.76 46.29
C GLY A 344 28.24 -18.49 45.43
N SER A 345 28.16 -17.30 46.02
CA SER A 345 29.30 -16.53 46.57
C SER A 345 30.23 -15.92 45.51
N GLY A 346 30.02 -14.63 45.26
CA GLY A 346 31.05 -13.58 45.23
C GLY A 346 32.02 -13.53 44.04
N SER A 347 32.16 -12.34 43.45
CA SER A 347 33.33 -11.47 43.71
C SER A 347 33.31 -10.19 42.87
N ASP A 348 33.57 -9.08 43.56
CA ASP A 348 34.03 -7.77 43.08
C ASP A 348 35.01 -7.79 41.90
N SER A 349 34.91 -6.78 41.03
CA SER A 349 36.01 -5.86 40.62
C SER A 349 35.49 -4.96 39.48
N SER A 350 35.17 -3.70 39.73
CA SER A 350 36.08 -2.55 39.62
C SER A 350 36.79 -2.45 38.26
N GLU A 351 36.29 -1.60 37.35
CA GLU A 351 37.21 -0.82 36.52
C GLU A 351 36.63 0.57 36.19
N SER A 352 37.41 1.57 36.56
CA SER A 352 37.19 3.00 36.38
C SER A 352 37.56 3.42 34.96
N GLY A 353 36.60 3.91 34.19
CA GLY A 353 36.85 4.64 32.94
C GLY A 353 36.70 6.14 33.14
N SER A 354 37.83 6.82 33.29
CA SER A 354 37.98 8.28 33.29
C SER A 354 38.32 8.77 31.89
N GLY A 355 37.61 9.77 31.38
CA GLY A 355 37.98 10.57 30.20
C GLY A 355 36.71 11.07 29.49
N ASP A 356 36.55 12.30 29.04
CA ASP A 356 37.42 13.47 28.98
C ASP A 356 36.50 14.71 29.03
N VAL A 357 36.94 15.74 29.76
CA VAL A 357 36.28 17.05 29.79
C VAL A 357 36.81 17.87 28.63
N ILE A 358 36.00 18.11 27.60
CA ILE A 358 36.30 19.10 26.56
C ILE A 358 35.83 20.46 27.06
N VAL A 359 36.79 21.33 27.38
CA VAL A 359 36.59 22.78 27.54
C VAL A 359 36.77 23.42 26.17
N LEU A 360 35.71 24.03 25.63
CA LEU A 360 35.82 24.97 24.52
C LEU A 360 35.82 26.40 25.07
N ASN A 361 36.82 27.16 24.62
CA ASN A 361 37.01 28.60 24.82
C ASN A 361 36.17 29.41 23.84
#